data_AF-A0A6J7GBC9-F1
#
_entry.id   AF-A0A6J7GBC9-F1
#
_cell.length_a   1.000
_cell.length_b   1.000
_cell.length_c   1.000
_cell.angle_alpha   90.00
_cell.angle_beta   90.00
_cell.angle_gamma   90.00
#
_symmetry.space_group_name_H-M   'P 1'
#
loop_
_entity.id
_entity.type
_entity.pdbx_description
1 polymer ?
#
loop_
_entity_poly.entity_id
_entity_poly.type
_entity_poly.pdbx_seq_one_letter_code
_entity_poly.pdbx_strand_id
1 'polypeptide(L)' 'MSDTMIAMDLIHADNLTPDQLMLGDLIKVGDDIVEILFIESDSTGDNYDVQTENEFGEKEITQYGYTDTIPLYVFIEDDE' A
#
# COMPACT_ATOMS: atom_id res chain seq x y z
N MET A 1 -18.81 23.34 -20.61
CA MET A 1 -17.61 23.04 -19.80
C MET A 1 -17.69 21.56 -19.56
N SER A 2 -16.87 20.76 -20.26
CA SER A 2 -16.73 19.35 -19.91
C SER A 2 -15.84 19.33 -18.69
N ASP A 3 -16.42 19.04 -17.53
CA ASP A 3 -15.64 18.56 -16.40
C ASP A 3 -15.07 17.21 -16.85
N THR A 4 -13.81 17.22 -17.32
CA THR A 4 -13.02 15.99 -17.40
C THR A 4 -12.86 15.53 -15.97
N MET A 5 -13.78 14.69 -15.50
CA MET A 5 -13.58 13.94 -14.26
C MET A 5 -12.38 13.05 -14.53
N ILE A 6 -11.19 13.50 -14.12
CA ILE A 6 -10.02 12.63 -14.03
C ILE A 6 -10.39 11.62 -12.94
N ALA A 7 -11.01 10.51 -13.35
CA ALA A 7 -11.22 9.37 -12.48
C ALA A 7 -9.82 8.80 -12.21
N MET A 8 -9.24 9.21 -11.09
CA MET A 8 -8.04 8.55 -10.58
C MET A 8 -8.50 7.21 -10.03
N ASP A 9 -8.56 6.20 -10.88
CA ASP A 9 -8.95 4.85 -10.47
C ASP A 9 -7.75 4.17 -9.79
N LEU A 10 -7.97 3.75 -8.53
CA LEU A 10 -7.07 2.89 -7.80
C LEU A 10 -7.28 1.46 -8.28
N ILE A 11 -6.36 0.97 -9.10
CA ILE A 11 -6.38 -0.40 -9.58
C ILE A 11 -5.43 -1.27 -8.76
N HIS A 12 -5.82 -2.53 -8.59
CA HIS A 12 -4.91 -3.55 -8.09
C HIS A 12 -3.80 -3.74 -9.12
N ALA A 13 -2.56 -3.44 -8.71
CA ALA A 13 -1.39 -3.59 -9.56
C ALA A 13 -0.83 -5.01 -9.47
N ASP A 14 -0.54 -5.47 -8.25
CA ASP A 14 0.07 -6.76 -8.00
C ASP A 14 -0.10 -7.19 -6.52
N ASN A 15 0.31 -8.41 -6.18
CA ASN A 15 0.46 -8.85 -4.80
C ASN A 15 1.95 -8.98 -4.47
N LEU A 16 2.43 -8.11 -3.59
CA LEU A 16 3.82 -8.06 -3.17
C LEU A 16 4.02 -8.80 -1.86
N THR A 17 5.22 -9.36 -1.67
CA THR A 17 5.69 -9.79 -0.35
C THR A 17 6.24 -8.58 0.43
N PRO A 18 6.32 -8.64 1.77
CA PRO A 18 6.74 -7.50 2.59
C PRO A 18 8.14 -6.98 2.26
N ASP A 19 9.03 -7.83 1.74
CA ASP A 19 10.37 -7.48 1.28
C ASP A 19 10.40 -6.69 -0.03
N GLN A 20 9.31 -6.72 -0.80
CA GLN A 20 9.17 -6.00 -2.06
C GLN A 20 8.50 -4.62 -1.88
N LEU A 21 7.96 -4.34 -0.70
CA LEU A 21 7.30 -3.07 -0.39
C LEU A 21 8.29 -1.91 -0.37
N MET A 22 7.84 -0.76 -0.85
CA MET A 22 8.59 0.50 -0.80
C MET A 22 7.83 1.58 -0.02
N LEU A 23 8.59 2.52 0.53
CA LEU A 23 8.01 3.69 1.18
C LEU A 23 7.23 4.53 0.16
N GLY A 24 6.01 4.91 0.50
CA GLY A 24 5.07 5.61 -0.38
C GLY A 24 4.20 4.69 -1.24
N ASP A 25 4.38 3.36 -1.17
CA ASP A 25 3.46 2.43 -1.83
C ASP A 25 2.08 2.48 -1.17
N LEU A 26 1.04 2.32 -1.99
CA LEU A 26 -0.35 2.25 -1.54
C LEU A 26 -0.75 0.78 -1.49
N ILE A 27 -1.01 0.29 -0.28
CA ILE A 27 -1.38 -1.10 -0.06
C ILE A 27 -2.79 -1.19 0.52
N LYS A 28 -3.48 -2.28 0.20
CA LYS A 28 -4.78 -2.55 0.82
C LYS A 28 -4.60 -3.33 2.11
N VAL A 29 -5.03 -2.73 3.22
CA VAL A 29 -5.01 -3.34 4.54
C VAL A 29 -6.46 -3.48 5.02
N GLY A 30 -6.94 -4.72 5.10
CA GLY A 30 -8.36 -4.97 5.36
C GLY A 30 -9.23 -4.50 4.19
N ASP A 31 -10.08 -3.51 4.41
CA ASP A 31 -10.94 -2.89 3.39
C ASP A 31 -10.46 -1.50 2.93
N ASP A 32 -9.44 -0.95 3.59
CA ASP A 32 -8.93 0.39 3.35
C ASP A 32 -7.61 0.38 2.58
N ILE A 33 -7.36 1.44 1.81
CA ILE A 33 -6.09 1.65 1.10
C ILE A 33 -5.28 2.67 1.91
N VAL A 34 -4.08 2.27 2.27
CA VAL A 34 -3.19 3.03 3.15
C VAL A 34 -1.82 3.16 2.52
N GLU A 35 -1.13 4.26 2.82
CA GLU A 35 0.21 4.56 2.32
C GLU A 35 1.27 4.06 3.30
N ILE A 36 2.35 3.45 2.79
CA ILE A 36 3.46 2.99 3.63
C ILE A 36 4.37 4.15 4.02
N LEU A 37 4.51 4.38 5.32
CA LEU A 37 5.40 5.39 5.90
C LEU A 37 6.75 4.82 6.34
N PHE A 38 6.76 3.58 6.84
CA PHE A 38 7.97 2.94 7.36
C PHE A 38 7.87 1.41 7.27
N ILE A 39 9.00 0.76 7.04
CA ILE A 39 9.11 -0.70 7.01
C ILE A 39 10.34 -1.07 7.83
N GLU A 40 10.16 -1.95 8.81
CA GLU A 40 11.23 -2.55 9.59
C GLU A 40 11.09 -4.07 9.56
N SER A 41 12.19 -4.79 9.40
CA SER A 41 12.19 -6.26 9.51
C SER A 41 12.81 -6.66 10.84
N ASP A 42 12.32 -7.76 11.43
CA ASP A 42 12.98 -8.36 12.58
C ASP A 42 14.41 -8.86 12.22
N SER A 43 15.22 -9.16 13.23
CA SER A 43 16.60 -9.63 13.01
C SER A 43 16.69 -11.01 12.32
N THR A 44 15.57 -11.71 12.20
CA THR A 44 15.46 -13.04 11.56
C THR A 44 15.05 -12.91 10.09
N GLY A 45 14.44 -11.78 9.70
CA GLY A 45 13.83 -11.56 8.39
C GLY A 45 12.49 -12.27 8.21
N ASP A 46 11.87 -12.75 9.29
CA ASP A 46 10.64 -13.53 9.22
C ASP A 46 9.40 -12.65 9.36
N ASN A 47 9.50 -11.56 10.14
CA ASN A 47 8.42 -10.61 10.38
C ASN A 47 8.82 -9.21 9.97
N TYR A 48 7.86 -8.49 9.38
CA TYR A 48 7.99 -7.13 8.88
C TYR A 48 6.95 -6.25 9.56
N ASP A 49 7.41 -5.26 10.31
CA ASP A 49 6.60 -4.22 10.90
C ASP A 49 6.46 -3.08 9.88
N VAL A 50 5.27 -2.98 9.27
CA VAL A 50 4.94 -1.98 8.27
C VAL A 50 4.07 -0.92 8.91
N GLN A 51 4.57 0.31 9.00
CA GLN A 51 3.78 1.45 9.43
C GLN A 51 3.11 2.09 8.22
N THR A 52 1.78 2.19 8.29
CA THR A 52 0.94 2.78 7.25
C THR A 52 0.16 3.97 7.77
N GLU A 53 -0.23 4.87 6.86
CA GLU A 53 -1.11 6.01 7.13
C GLU A 53 -2.33 5.98 6.23
N ASN A 54 -3.52 6.15 6.80
CA ASN A 54 -4.77 6.22 6.05
C ASN A 54 -5.04 7.65 5.53
N GLU A 55 -6.09 7.80 4.72
CA GLU A 55 -6.50 9.10 4.16
C GLU A 55 -6.86 10.17 5.22
N PHE A 56 -7.10 9.76 6.47
CA PHE A 56 -7.41 10.65 7.59
C PHE A 56 -6.16 11.05 8.40
N GLY A 57 -4.97 10.58 8.01
CA GLY A 57 -3.71 10.82 8.73
C GLY A 57 -3.54 9.98 10.00
N GLU A 58 -4.32 8.90 10.15
CA GLU A 58 -4.15 7.94 11.23
C GLU A 58 -3.07 6.93 10.86
N LYS A 59 -2.16 6.70 11.80
CA LYS A 59 -1.03 5.80 11.61
C LYS A 59 -1.26 4.50 12.34
N GLU A 60 -1.04 3.40 11.65
CA GLU A 60 -1.15 2.06 12.19
C GLU A 60 0.13 1.27 11.87
N ILE A 61 0.48 0.33 12.75
CA ILE A 61 1.59 -0.59 12.51
C ILE A 61 0.98 -1.97 12.34
N THR A 62 1.16 -2.54 11.16
CA THR A 62 0.73 -3.89 10.83
C THR A 62 1.95 -4.79 10.68
N GLN A 63 1.95 -5.91 11.37
CA GLN A 63 3.00 -6.91 11.26
C GLN A 63 2.61 -7.96 10.22
N TYR A 64 3.51 -8.21 9.27
CA TYR A 64 3.37 -9.21 8.22
C TYR A 64 4.47 -10.26 8.34
N GLY A 65 4.13 -11.52 8.11
CA GLY A 65 5.12 -12.57 7.89
C GLY A 65 5.69 -12.49 6.48
N TYR A 66 6.92 -12.96 6.28
CA TYR A 66 7.58 -12.99 4.96
C TYR A 66 6.81 -13.78 3.87
N THR A 67 5.88 -14.65 4.27
CA THR A 67 4.99 -15.41 3.38
C THR A 67 3.68 -14.71 3.05
N ASP A 68 3.37 -13.61 3.74
CA ASP A 68 2.13 -12.87 3.52
C ASP A 68 2.18 -12.13 2.19
N THR A 69 1.02 -12.01 1.55
CA THR A 69 0.86 -11.32 0.28
C THR A 69 0.03 -10.07 0.51
N ILE A 70 0.57 -8.93 0.07
CA ILE A 70 0.04 -7.61 0.32
C ILE A 70 -0.39 -7.02 -1.02
N PRO A 71 -1.68 -6.73 -1.22
CA PRO A 71 -2.16 -6.16 -2.46
C PRO A 71 -1.65 -4.73 -2.64
N LEU A 72 -0.82 -4.51 -3.66
CA LEU A 72 -0.38 -3.20 -4.09
C LEU A 72 -1.42 -2.58 -5.01
N TYR A 73 -1.72 -1.31 -4.78
CA TYR A 73 -2.55 -0.50 -5.64
C TYR A 73 -1.76 0.67 -6.21
N VAL A 74 -2.07 1.04 -7.44
CA VAL A 74 -1.50 2.20 -8.10
C VAL A 74 -2.61 3.06 -8.67
N PHE A 75 -2.40 4.37 -8.66
CA PHE A 75 -3.22 5.27 -9.45
C PHE A 75 -2.82 5.11 -10.91
N ILE A 76 -3.79 4.75 -11.75
CA ILE A 76 -3.65 4.92 -13.18
C ILE A 76 -4.33 6.23 -13.58
N GLU A 77 -3.63 7.01 -14.39
CA GLU A 77 -4.29 8.03 -15.19
C GLU A 77 -4.81 7.31 -16.43
N ASP A 78 -6.13 7.33 -16.65
CA ASP A 78 -6.68 7.01 -17.97
C ASP A 78 -6.22 8.12 -18.93
N ASP A 79 -5.05 7.92 -19.55
CA ASP A 79 -4.62 8.68 -20.71
C ASP A 79 -5.54 8.28 -21.88
N GLU A 80 -6.47 9.19 -22.18
CA GLU A 80 -7.46 9.16 -23.29
C GLU A 80 -6.89 8.75 -24.65
#